data_AF-A0A919V863-F1
#
_entry.id   AF-A0A919V863-F1
#
_cell.length_a   1.000
_cell.length_b   1.000
_cell.length_c   1.000
_cell.angle_alpha   90.00
_cell.angle_beta   90.00
_cell.angle_gamma   90.00
#
_symmetry.space_group_name_H-M   'P 1'
#
loop_
_entity.id
_entity.type
_entity.pdbx_description
1 polymer ?
#
loop_
_entity_poly.entity_id
_entity_poly.type
_entity_poly.pdbx_seq_one_letter_code
_entity_poly.pdbx_strand_id
1 'polypeptide(L)'
;MAMIHGLRDDHDARREWQEIMDQLGAPPEHTYGYGAVYDAIFLLHHGKAAEALARLAPEPRQVWKWVAWVWHHWYVALRAEAAVLAGSPGAPTRLAEARAVVVGNPVAGAIVKRAEALLDGDREALLAAADAFGTAGCRYQSARTLVLTGGDHGERGRAELGELGVAPMPGR
;
A
#
# COMPACT_ATOMS: atom_id res chain seq x y z
N MET A 1 -4.18 -9.64 -12.10
CA MET A 1 -5.65 -9.65 -12.00
C MET A 1 -6.14 -9.94 -10.58
N ALA A 2 -5.57 -10.90 -9.85
CA ALA A 2 -5.97 -11.22 -8.47
C ALA A 2 -6.06 -10.02 -7.49
N MET A 3 -5.14 -9.05 -7.54
CA MET A 3 -5.24 -7.83 -6.71
C MET A 3 -6.48 -7.00 -7.04
N ILE A 4 -6.81 -6.83 -8.32
CA ILE A 4 -7.97 -6.03 -8.75
C ILE A 4 -9.25 -6.75 -8.32
N HIS A 5 -9.35 -8.07 -8.50
CA HIS A 5 -10.49 -8.84 -8.02
C HIS A 5 -10.60 -8.83 -6.49
N GLY A 6 -9.48 -8.96 -5.77
CA GLY A 6 -9.45 -8.82 -4.32
C GLY A 6 -9.87 -7.42 -3.85
N LEU A 7 -9.45 -6.36 -4.54
CA LEU A 7 -9.91 -5.01 -4.27
C LEU A 7 -11.39 -4.82 -4.60
N ARG A 8 -12.02 -5.66 -5.42
CA ARG A 8 -13.46 -5.62 -5.75
C ARG A 8 -14.31 -6.53 -4.86
N ASP A 9 -13.70 -7.19 -3.88
CA ASP A 9 -14.31 -8.28 -3.09
C ASP A 9 -14.78 -9.48 -3.93
N ASP A 10 -14.26 -9.61 -5.14
CA ASP A 10 -14.51 -10.72 -6.05
C ASP A 10 -13.59 -11.89 -5.67
N HIS A 11 -13.95 -12.56 -4.58
CA HIS A 11 -13.17 -13.65 -4.02
C HIS A 11 -13.10 -14.88 -4.92
N ASP A 12 -14.12 -15.11 -5.74
CA ASP A 12 -14.16 -16.23 -6.70
C ASP A 12 -13.15 -16.01 -7.82
N ALA A 13 -13.22 -14.86 -8.51
CA ALA A 13 -12.24 -14.57 -9.56
C ALA A 13 -10.82 -14.39 -8.99
N ARG A 14 -10.70 -13.93 -7.74
CA ARG A 14 -9.40 -13.91 -7.06
C ARG A 14 -8.84 -15.32 -6.87
N ARG A 15 -9.65 -16.28 -6.40
CA ARG A 15 -9.22 -17.68 -6.22
C ARG A 15 -8.84 -18.31 -7.54
N GLU A 16 -9.66 -18.14 -8.57
CA GLU A 16 -9.38 -18.64 -9.93
C GLU A 16 -8.04 -18.11 -10.47
N TRP A 17 -7.80 -16.81 -10.35
CA TRP A 17 -6.52 -16.23 -10.79
C TRP A 17 -5.34 -16.64 -9.91
N GLN A 18 -5.55 -16.90 -8.62
CA GLN A 18 -4.50 -17.42 -7.74
C GLN A 18 -4.13 -18.86 -8.11
N GLU A 19 -5.12 -19.70 -8.39
CA GLU A 19 -4.92 -21.09 -8.83
C GLU A 19 -4.19 -21.15 -10.19
N ILE A 20 -4.51 -20.26 -11.12
CA ILE A 20 -3.77 -20.11 -12.39
C ILE A 20 -2.30 -19.73 -12.13
N MET A 21 -2.04 -18.83 -11.18
CA MET A 21 -0.67 -18.42 -10.83
C MET A 21 0.11 -19.53 -10.11
N ASP A 22 -0.55 -20.31 -9.27
CA ASP A 22 0.06 -21.43 -8.54
C ASP A 22 0.42 -22.58 -9.51
N GLN A 23 -0.43 -22.85 -10.52
CA GLN A 23 -0.16 -23.85 -11.56
C GLN A 23 1.00 -23.46 -12.50
N LEU A 24 1.20 -22.17 -12.74
CA LEU A 24 2.30 -21.68 -13.58
C LEU A 24 3.67 -21.72 -12.87
N GLY A 25 3.68 -21.88 -11.55
CA GLY A 25 4.88 -21.77 -10.72
C GLY A 25 5.36 -20.32 -10.65
N ALA A 26 5.47 -19.76 -9.44
CA ALA A 26 5.90 -18.37 -9.25
C ALA A 26 7.43 -18.29 -9.09
N PRO A 27 8.18 -17.66 -10.03
CA PRO A 27 9.59 -17.32 -9.81
C PRO A 27 9.77 -16.51 -8.52
N PRO A 28 10.95 -16.52 -7.86
CA PRO A 28 11.20 -15.71 -6.66
C PRO A 28 10.84 -14.23 -6.81
N GLU A 29 10.94 -13.68 -8.02
CA GLU A 29 10.54 -12.32 -8.40
C GLU A 29 9.03 -12.05 -8.23
N HIS A 30 8.18 -13.06 -8.43
CA HIS A 30 6.75 -12.98 -8.17
C HIS A 30 6.47 -12.97 -6.66
N THR A 31 7.24 -13.75 -5.89
CA THR A 31 7.08 -13.84 -4.43
C THR A 31 7.61 -12.61 -3.68
N TYR A 32 8.74 -12.05 -4.11
CA TYR A 32 9.44 -10.98 -3.39
C TYR A 32 9.39 -9.61 -4.09
N GLY A 33 9.17 -9.57 -5.40
CA GLY A 33 9.06 -8.37 -6.21
C GLY A 33 7.66 -7.75 -6.19
N TYR A 34 7.00 -7.73 -7.34
CA TYR A 34 5.70 -7.09 -7.48
C TYR A 34 4.61 -7.77 -6.64
N GLY A 35 4.69 -9.08 -6.38
CA GLY A 35 3.68 -9.78 -5.60
C GLY A 35 3.66 -9.36 -4.14
N ALA A 36 4.83 -9.09 -3.54
CA ALA A 36 4.90 -8.55 -2.18
C ALA A 36 4.26 -7.15 -2.07
N VAL A 37 4.45 -6.32 -3.11
CA VAL A 37 3.85 -4.98 -3.20
C VAL A 37 2.33 -5.08 -3.36
N TYR A 38 1.83 -5.97 -4.23
CA TYR A 38 0.40 -6.16 -4.42
C TYR A 38 -0.29 -6.76 -3.19
N ASP A 39 0.31 -7.77 -2.56
CA ASP A 39 -0.21 -8.36 -1.33
C ASP A 39 -0.29 -7.32 -0.21
N ALA A 40 0.73 -6.47 -0.08
CA ALA A 40 0.72 -5.39 0.89
C ALA A 40 -0.41 -4.39 0.61
N ILE A 41 -0.58 -3.92 -0.63
CA ILE A 41 -1.69 -3.02 -0.99
C ILE A 41 -3.04 -3.66 -0.66
N PHE A 42 -3.23 -4.94 -0.99
CA PHE A 42 -4.44 -5.68 -0.68
C PHE A 42 -4.69 -5.76 0.84
N LEU A 43 -3.69 -6.20 1.62
CA LEU A 43 -3.82 -6.36 3.06
C LEU A 43 -4.09 -5.01 3.75
N LEU A 44 -3.39 -3.97 3.33
CA LEU A 44 -3.54 -2.61 3.86
C LEU A 44 -4.88 -1.96 3.49
N HIS A 45 -5.49 -2.34 2.36
CA HIS A 45 -6.85 -1.94 2.01
C HIS A 45 -7.87 -2.50 3.01
N HIS A 46 -7.67 -3.75 3.42
CA HIS A 46 -8.58 -4.47 4.32
C HIS A 46 -8.26 -4.25 5.81
N GLY A 47 -7.43 -3.25 6.15
CA GLY A 47 -7.05 -2.95 7.54
C GLY A 47 -6.09 -3.97 8.17
N LYS A 48 -5.53 -4.90 7.41
CA LYS A 48 -4.66 -5.99 7.88
C LYS A 48 -3.18 -5.56 7.94
N ALA A 49 -2.90 -4.48 8.67
CA ALA A 49 -1.57 -3.87 8.69
C ALA A 49 -0.47 -4.79 9.24
N ALA A 50 -0.76 -5.59 10.28
CA ALA A 50 0.20 -6.53 10.84
C ALA A 50 0.56 -7.66 9.85
N GLU A 51 -0.42 -8.19 9.13
CA GLU A 51 -0.20 -9.18 8.07
C GLU A 51 0.60 -8.57 6.90
N ALA A 52 0.30 -7.33 6.52
CA ALA A 52 1.07 -6.61 5.50
C ALA A 52 2.54 -6.41 5.93
N LEU A 53 2.78 -6.07 7.20
CA LEU A 53 4.13 -5.91 7.72
C LEU A 53 4.88 -7.25 7.74
N ALA A 54 4.24 -8.35 8.12
CA ALA A 54 4.83 -9.68 8.08
C ALA A 54 5.18 -10.10 6.63
N ARG A 55 4.31 -9.78 5.67
CA ARG A 55 4.56 -10.02 4.24
C ARG A 55 5.77 -9.25 3.71
N LEU A 56 6.03 -8.07 4.27
CA LEU A 56 7.17 -7.18 3.99
C LEU A 56 8.30 -7.31 5.02
N ALA A 57 8.35 -8.43 5.75
CA ALA A 57 9.39 -8.68 6.76
C ALA A 57 10.81 -8.76 6.17
N PRO A 58 11.05 -9.43 5.01
CA PRO A 58 12.39 -9.51 4.43
C PRO A 58 13.07 -8.15 4.30
N GLU A 59 14.38 -8.08 4.57
CA GLU A 59 15.07 -6.80 4.44
C GLU A 59 15.15 -6.37 2.97
N PRO A 60 15.04 -5.06 2.65
CA PRO A 60 15.08 -4.57 1.28
C PRO A 60 16.34 -5.03 0.52
N ARG A 61 17.49 -5.10 1.22
CA ARG A 61 18.77 -5.62 0.70
C ARG A 61 18.79 -7.13 0.44
N GLN A 62 17.80 -7.89 0.89
CA GLN A 62 17.66 -9.32 0.62
C GLN A 62 16.78 -9.57 -0.62
N VAL A 63 15.86 -8.64 -0.93
CA VAL A 63 14.93 -8.77 -2.04
C VAL A 63 15.33 -7.97 -3.28
N TRP A 64 16.23 -6.99 -3.16
CA TRP A 64 16.66 -6.10 -4.27
C TRP A 64 17.08 -6.82 -5.57
N LYS A 65 17.68 -8.01 -5.49
CA LYS A 65 18.05 -8.81 -6.68
C LYS A 65 16.85 -9.27 -7.50
N TRP A 66 15.68 -9.33 -6.88
CA TRP A 66 14.43 -9.87 -7.42
C TRP A 66 13.35 -8.79 -7.57
N VAL A 67 13.70 -7.55 -7.24
CA VAL A 67 12.81 -6.39 -7.22
C VAL A 67 13.39 -5.37 -8.19
N ALA A 68 12.74 -5.16 -9.33
CA ALA A 68 13.17 -4.08 -10.24
C ALA A 68 13.15 -2.73 -9.50
N TRP A 69 14.02 -1.80 -9.91
CA TRP A 69 14.23 -0.51 -9.22
C TRP A 69 12.92 0.22 -8.84
N VAL A 70 11.93 0.22 -9.74
CA VAL A 70 10.60 0.79 -9.46
C VAL A 70 9.92 0.11 -8.27
N TRP A 71 9.91 -1.22 -8.21
CA TRP A 71 9.26 -2.00 -7.15
C TRP A 71 9.97 -1.85 -5.80
N HIS A 72 11.26 -1.51 -5.79
CA HIS A 72 12.01 -1.32 -4.56
C HIS A 72 11.50 -0.10 -3.79
N HIS A 73 11.22 1.01 -4.49
CA HIS A 73 10.66 2.22 -3.88
C HIS A 73 9.28 1.96 -3.28
N TRP A 74 8.44 1.17 -3.98
CA TRP A 74 7.13 0.78 -3.48
C TRP A 74 7.23 -0.16 -2.27
N TYR A 75 8.15 -1.13 -2.30
CA TYR A 75 8.38 -2.07 -1.21
C TYR A 75 8.72 -1.35 0.10
N VAL A 76 9.71 -0.46 0.08
CA VAL A 76 10.14 0.26 1.30
C VAL A 76 9.06 1.23 1.80
N ALA A 77 8.33 1.87 0.89
CA ALA A 77 7.27 2.80 1.25
C ALA A 77 6.10 2.08 1.94
N LEU A 78 5.65 0.96 1.37
CA LEU A 78 4.58 0.14 1.95
C LEU A 78 5.03 -0.55 3.24
N ARG A 79 6.31 -0.91 3.38
CA ARG A 79 6.87 -1.47 4.63
C ARG A 79 6.83 -0.45 5.75
N ALA A 80 7.16 0.80 5.47
CA ALA A 80 7.06 1.89 6.43
C ALA A 80 5.60 2.17 6.82
N GLU A 81 4.70 2.26 5.83
CA GLU A 81 3.27 2.47 6.09
C GLU A 81 2.66 1.33 6.93
N ALA A 82 2.93 0.08 6.59
CA ALA A 82 2.45 -1.08 7.33
C ALA A 82 2.97 -1.06 8.78
N ALA A 83 4.23 -0.66 9.00
CA ALA A 83 4.79 -0.51 10.34
C ALA A 83 4.07 0.56 11.16
N VAL A 84 3.75 1.71 10.56
CA VAL A 84 2.98 2.78 11.22
C VAL A 84 1.58 2.29 11.58
N LEU A 85 0.84 1.75 10.61
CA LEU A 85 -0.54 1.29 10.81
C LEU A 85 -0.64 0.11 11.79
N ALA A 86 0.41 -0.72 11.89
CA ALA A 86 0.50 -1.80 12.87
C ALA A 86 0.97 -1.35 14.26
N GLY A 87 1.26 -0.06 14.47
CA GLY A 87 1.78 0.45 15.74
C GLY A 87 3.16 -0.10 16.11
N SER A 88 3.98 -0.45 15.12
CA SER A 88 5.30 -1.04 15.35
C SER A 88 6.25 -0.02 15.99
N PRO A 89 6.97 -0.37 17.08
CA PRO A 89 7.99 0.49 17.66
C PRO A 89 9.11 0.89 16.67
N GLY A 90 9.34 0.09 15.63
CA GLY A 90 10.33 0.37 14.59
C GLY A 90 9.78 1.18 13.41
N ALA A 91 8.57 1.74 13.50
CA ALA A 91 8.00 2.57 12.44
C ALA A 91 8.83 3.84 12.15
N PRO A 92 9.34 4.60 13.14
CA PRO A 92 10.16 5.78 12.87
C PRO A 92 11.44 5.48 12.09
N THR A 93 12.14 4.39 12.43
CA THR A 93 13.35 3.96 11.73
C THR A 93 13.06 3.59 10.28
N ARG A 94 11.98 2.82 10.03
CA ARG A 94 11.59 2.42 8.67
C ARG A 94 11.16 3.61 7.82
N LEU A 95 10.50 4.62 8.40
CA LEU A 95 10.17 5.86 7.71
C LEU A 95 11.42 6.63 7.27
N ALA A 96 12.41 6.76 8.16
CA ALA A 96 13.66 7.44 7.85
C ALA A 96 14.41 6.74 6.69
N GLU A 97 14.50 5.41 6.73
CA GLU A 97 15.10 4.60 5.66
C GLU A 97 14.33 4.74 4.34
N ALA A 98 13.00 4.62 4.37
CA ALA A 98 12.17 4.72 3.18
C ALA A 98 12.32 6.09 2.50
N ARG A 99 12.42 7.18 3.27
CA ARG A 99 12.59 8.54 2.74
C ARG A 99 13.85 8.69 1.88
N ALA A 100 14.95 8.06 2.29
CA ALA A 100 16.20 8.09 1.53
C ALA A 100 16.08 7.30 0.21
N VAL A 101 15.31 6.22 0.20
CA VAL A 101 15.18 5.33 -0.96
C VAL A 101 14.19 5.86 -2.00
N VAL A 102 13.06 6.47 -1.60
CA VAL A 102 11.98 6.84 -2.53
C VAL A 102 12.25 8.12 -3.34
N VAL A 103 13.41 8.76 -3.16
CA VAL A 103 13.79 9.98 -3.87
C VAL A 103 13.64 9.79 -5.38
N GLY A 104 12.96 10.74 -6.04
CA GLY A 104 12.70 10.70 -7.48
C GLY A 104 11.47 9.88 -7.90
N ASN A 105 10.81 9.16 -6.99
CA ASN A 105 9.53 8.51 -7.27
C ASN A 105 8.37 9.24 -6.55
N PRO A 106 7.54 10.00 -7.29
CA PRO A 106 6.51 10.85 -6.68
C PRO A 106 5.43 10.04 -5.93
N VAL A 107 5.06 8.85 -6.45
CA VAL A 107 4.03 8.02 -5.83
C VAL A 107 4.55 7.35 -4.56
N ALA A 108 5.73 6.75 -4.61
CA ALA A 108 6.34 6.15 -3.42
C ALA A 108 6.66 7.21 -2.34
N GLY A 109 7.11 8.39 -2.76
CA GLY A 109 7.30 9.53 -1.85
C GLY A 109 5.99 9.97 -1.18
N ALA A 110 4.87 10.02 -1.90
CA ALA A 110 3.57 10.32 -1.32
C ALA A 110 3.09 9.23 -0.32
N ILE A 111 3.42 7.95 -0.55
CA ILE A 111 3.13 6.87 0.42
C ILE A 111 3.92 7.10 1.72
N VAL A 112 5.21 7.45 1.64
CA VAL A 112 6.02 7.74 2.83
C VAL A 112 5.48 8.97 3.59
N LYS A 113 5.09 10.03 2.88
CA LYS A 113 4.47 11.23 3.49
C LYS A 113 3.15 10.91 4.20
N ARG A 114 2.30 10.07 3.59
CA ARG A 114 1.08 9.58 4.23
C ARG A 114 1.38 8.79 5.49
N ALA A 115 2.37 7.90 5.45
CA ALA A 115 2.77 7.10 6.60
C ALA A 115 3.31 7.98 7.75
N GLU A 116 4.09 9.00 7.44
CA GLU A 116 4.54 10.00 8.43
C GLU A 116 3.36 10.77 9.04
N ALA A 117 2.46 11.29 8.22
CA ALA A 117 1.26 11.98 8.69
C ALA A 117 0.36 11.09 9.58
N LEU A 118 0.28 9.80 9.26
CA LEU A 118 -0.42 8.82 10.10
C LEU A 118 0.23 8.63 11.47
N LEU A 119 1.57 8.60 11.52
CA LEU A 119 2.34 8.45 12.75
C LEU A 119 2.17 9.67 13.65
N ASP A 120 2.21 10.87 13.06
CA ASP A 120 2.14 12.13 13.78
C ASP A 120 0.70 12.57 14.11
N GLY A 121 -0.30 11.91 13.52
CA GLY A 121 -1.70 12.30 13.63
C GLY A 121 -2.03 13.59 12.87
N ASP A 122 -1.22 13.95 11.88
CA ASP A 122 -1.34 15.19 11.11
C ASP A 122 -2.38 15.03 9.99
N ARG A 123 -3.57 15.57 10.23
CA ARG A 123 -4.68 15.55 9.28
C ARG A 123 -4.41 16.38 8.03
N GLU A 124 -3.74 17.53 8.15
CA GLU A 124 -3.47 18.41 7.01
C GLU A 124 -2.43 17.76 6.07
N ALA A 125 -1.41 17.13 6.64
CA ALA A 125 -0.43 16.38 5.87
C ALA A 125 -1.05 15.16 5.15
N LEU A 126 -2.07 14.51 5.74
CA LEU A 126 -2.83 13.46 5.03
C LEU A 126 -3.57 14.01 3.81
N LEU A 127 -4.21 15.18 3.93
CA LEU A 127 -4.89 15.81 2.80
C LEU A 127 -3.90 16.22 1.70
N ALA A 128 -2.75 16.79 2.08
CA ALA A 128 -1.69 17.12 1.12
C ALA A 128 -1.15 15.87 0.40
N ALA A 129 -1.05 14.73 1.10
CA ALA A 129 -0.69 13.46 0.48
C ALA A 129 -1.77 12.96 -0.49
N ALA A 130 -3.07 13.10 -0.14
CA ALA A 130 -4.18 12.75 -1.02
C ALA A 130 -4.16 13.56 -2.33
N ASP A 131 -3.87 14.86 -2.25
CA ASP A 131 -3.74 15.75 -3.41
C ASP A 131 -2.51 15.41 -4.27
N ALA A 132 -1.39 15.05 -3.64
CA ALA A 132 -0.21 14.57 -4.35
C ALA A 132 -0.50 13.30 -5.17
N PHE A 133 -1.27 12.36 -4.62
CA PHE A 133 -1.73 11.20 -5.37
C PHE A 133 -2.68 11.56 -6.51
N GLY A 134 -3.59 12.52 -6.28
CA GLY A 134 -4.48 13.05 -7.31
C GLY A 134 -3.71 13.63 -8.50
N THR A 135 -2.70 14.46 -8.21
CA THR A 135 -1.81 15.06 -9.22
C THR A 135 -1.01 14.01 -9.99
N ALA A 136 -0.63 12.92 -9.33
CA ALA A 136 0.05 11.77 -9.95
C ALA A 136 -0.90 10.80 -10.69
N GLY A 137 -2.19 11.11 -10.80
CA GLY A 137 -3.20 10.25 -11.45
C GLY A 137 -3.53 8.96 -10.67
N CYS A 138 -3.09 8.85 -9.42
CA CYS A 138 -3.28 7.66 -8.58
C CYS A 138 -4.58 7.76 -7.77
N ARG A 139 -5.73 7.74 -8.46
CA ARG A 139 -7.08 7.90 -7.86
C ARG A 139 -7.33 6.98 -6.65
N TYR A 140 -7.00 5.69 -6.76
CA TYR A 140 -7.12 4.74 -5.64
C TYR A 140 -6.32 5.18 -4.40
N GLN A 141 -5.07 5.61 -4.57
CA GLN A 141 -4.22 6.03 -3.46
C GLN A 141 -4.72 7.35 -2.85
N SER A 142 -5.26 8.26 -3.66
CA SER A 142 -5.90 9.49 -3.17
C SER A 142 -7.13 9.15 -2.31
N ALA A 143 -8.07 8.34 -2.84
CA ALA A 143 -9.28 7.91 -2.14
C ALA A 143 -8.98 7.17 -0.83
N ARG A 144 -8.03 6.23 -0.84
CA ARG A 144 -7.57 5.52 0.35
C ARG A 144 -7.02 6.47 1.42
N THR A 145 -6.29 7.51 1.01
CA THR A 145 -5.74 8.51 1.94
C THR A 145 -6.87 9.31 2.60
N LEU A 146 -7.91 9.67 1.84
CA LEU A 146 -9.10 10.32 2.38
C LEU A 146 -9.82 9.43 3.40
N VAL A 147 -9.96 8.12 3.14
CA VAL A 147 -10.49 7.17 4.13
C VAL A 147 -9.69 7.20 5.43
N LEU A 148 -8.36 7.15 5.33
CA LEU A 148 -7.45 7.18 6.48
C LEU A 148 -7.47 8.52 7.25
N THR A 149 -7.93 9.59 6.61
CA THR A 149 -8.11 10.93 7.22
C THR A 149 -9.33 10.96 8.15
N GLY A 150 -10.34 10.11 7.91
CA GLY A 150 -11.56 10.05 8.70
C GLY A 150 -12.53 11.21 8.47
N GLY A 151 -13.64 11.22 9.23
CA GLY A 151 -14.72 12.20 9.12
C GLY A 151 -15.31 12.30 7.71
N ASP A 152 -15.74 13.49 7.32
CA ASP A 152 -16.33 13.77 6.00
C ASP A 152 -15.38 13.42 4.83
N HIS A 153 -14.06 13.56 5.02
CA HIS A 153 -13.10 13.12 4.02
C HIS A 153 -13.12 11.60 3.88
N GLY A 154 -13.27 10.87 4.98
CA GLY A 154 -13.35 9.43 4.96
C GLY A 154 -14.61 8.92 4.25
N GLU A 155 -15.73 9.61 4.38
CA GLU A 155 -16.95 9.34 3.61
C GLU A 155 -16.75 9.58 2.12
N ARG A 156 -16.16 10.73 1.75
CA ARG A 156 -15.82 11.03 0.36
C ARG A 156 -14.85 10.02 -0.24
N GLY A 157 -13.84 9.59 0.52
CA GLY A 157 -12.89 8.57 0.11
C GLY A 157 -13.57 7.22 -0.16
N ARG A 158 -14.51 6.80 0.70
CA ARG A 158 -15.29 5.57 0.48
C ARG A 158 -16.19 5.65 -0.76
N ALA A 159 -16.82 6.80 -0.99
CA ALA A 159 -17.62 7.01 -2.20
C ALA A 159 -16.77 6.90 -3.48
N GLU A 160 -15.60 7.55 -3.51
CA GLU A 160 -14.66 7.47 -4.64
C GLU A 160 -14.16 6.03 -4.87
N LEU A 161 -13.88 5.26 -3.81
CA LEU A 161 -13.55 3.84 -3.95
C LEU A 161 -14.70 3.04 -4.56
N GLY A 162 -15.94 3.32 -4.15
CA GLY A 162 -17.14 2.71 -4.73
C GLY A 162 -17.29 2.99 -6.22
N GLU A 163 -17.02 4.22 -6.67
CA GLU A 163 -17.03 4.58 -8.10
C GLU A 163 -15.93 3.84 -8.90
N LEU A 164 -14.81 3.53 -8.26
CA LEU A 164 -13.75 2.69 -8.84
C LEU A 164 -14.10 1.18 -8.83
N GLY A 165 -15.25 0.83 -8.25
CA GLY A 165 -15.69 -0.55 -8.03
C GLY A 165 -14.90 -1.27 -6.94
N VAL A 166 -14.15 -0.54 -6.11
CA VAL A 166 -13.32 -1.10 -5.05
C VAL A 166 -14.15 -1.26 -3.78
N ALA A 167 -13.98 -2.40 -3.10
CA ALA A 167 -14.58 -2.75 -1.83
C ALA A 167 -14.36 -1.64 -0.79
N PRO A 168 -15.34 -1.39 0.09
CA PRO A 168 -15.20 -0.36 1.11
C PRO A 168 -14.04 -0.69 2.06
N MET A 169 -13.23 0.33 2.36
CA MET A 169 -12.23 0.24 3.41
C MET A 169 -12.88 0.38 4.80
N PRO A 170 -12.32 -0.29 5.83
CA PRO A 170 -12.70 0.02 7.21
C PRO A 170 -12.35 1.47 7.55
N GLY A 171 -13.21 2.13 8.33
CA GLY A 171 -12.92 3.44 8.90
C GLY A 171 -11.82 3.35 9.96
N ARG A 172 -11.19 4.49 10.27
CA ARG A 172 -10.25 4.65 11.39
C ARG A 172 -11.01 4.93 12.68
#